data_AF-A0A0S8F7L3-F1
#
_entry.id   AF-A0A0S8F7L3-F1
#
_cell.length_a   1.000
_cell.length_b   1.000
_cell.length_c   1.000
_cell.angle_alpha   90.00
_cell.angle_beta   90.00
_cell.angle_gamma   90.00
#
_symmetry.space_group_name_H-M   'P 1'
#
loop_
_entity.id
_entity.type
_entity.pdbx_description
1 polymer ?
#
loop_
_entity_poly.entity_id
_entity_poly.type
_entity_poly.pdbx_seq_one_letter_code
_entity_poly.pdbx_strand_id
1 'polypeptide(L)'
;MLCAGDGRRAVLVDGQPSDMERLKTALKRAKDANGAVWYYRENGQQEAPPRAIQVIQLVIDSGVPVSMSSKPDFSDYIDGQGLSHPRQ
;
A
#
# COMPACT_ATOMS: atom_id res chain seq x y z
N MET A 1 5.01 4.75 4.08
CA MET A 1 3.71 4.15 4.48
C MET A 1 2.70 4.40 3.37
N LEU A 2 1.98 3.38 2.88
CA LEU A 2 1.06 3.50 1.76
C LEU A 2 -0.33 3.04 2.20
N CYS A 3 -1.25 3.99 2.28
CA CYS A 3 -2.62 3.79 2.70
C CYS A 3 -3.51 3.86 1.45
N ALA A 4 -4.19 2.77 1.12
CA ALA A 4 -5.17 2.76 0.05
C ALA A 4 -6.58 2.77 0.64
N GLY A 5 -7.21 3.95 0.55
CA GLY A 5 -8.66 4.11 0.67
C GLY A 5 -9.20 4.05 2.10
N ASP A 6 -9.12 5.17 2.81
CA ASP A 6 -10.23 5.55 3.71
C ASP A 6 -11.49 5.72 2.85
N GLY A 7 -12.70 5.52 3.38
CA GLY A 7 -14.02 5.54 2.71
C GLY A 7 -14.38 6.74 1.80
N ARG A 8 -13.41 7.55 1.37
CA ARG A 8 -13.45 8.72 0.48
C ARG A 8 -12.65 8.60 -0.84
N ARG A 9 -12.26 7.39 -1.31
CA ARG A 9 -11.58 7.17 -2.62
C ARG A 9 -10.17 7.80 -2.77
N ALA A 10 -9.52 8.16 -1.66
CA ALA A 10 -8.19 8.79 -1.68
C ALA A 10 -7.07 7.77 -1.45
N VAL A 11 -6.02 7.85 -2.27
CA VAL A 11 -4.74 7.20 -1.98
C VAL A 11 -4.00 8.12 -1.01
N LEU A 12 -3.48 7.54 0.06
CA LEU A 12 -2.78 8.21 1.12
C LEU A 12 -1.33 7.70 1.12
N VAL A 13 -0.36 8.59 1.04
CA VAL A 13 1.06 8.26 1.14
C VAL A 13 1.61 8.98 2.36
N ASP A 14 2.16 8.21 3.30
CA ASP A 14 2.63 8.70 4.61
C ASP A 14 1.55 9.49 5.38
N GLY A 15 0.31 8.97 5.35
CA GLY A 15 -0.85 9.60 5.98
C GLY A 15 -1.39 10.85 5.28
N GLN A 16 -0.80 11.27 4.16
CA GLN A 16 -1.25 12.43 3.39
C GLN A 16 -1.97 12.04 2.11
N PRO A 17 -3.08 12.73 1.73
CA PRO A 17 -3.72 12.55 0.44
C PRO A 17 -2.71 12.75 -0.67
N SER A 18 -2.67 11.79 -1.59
CA SER A 18 -1.60 11.66 -2.55
C SER A 18 -2.15 11.10 -3.86
N ASP A 19 -1.67 11.67 -4.96
CA ASP A 19 -2.00 11.21 -6.30
C ASP A 19 -0.95 10.22 -6.83
N MET A 20 -1.24 9.62 -7.98
CA MET A 20 -0.38 8.62 -8.61
C MET A 20 1.07 9.12 -8.83
N GLU A 21 1.27 10.41 -9.12
CA GLU A 21 2.63 10.97 -9.27
C GLU A 21 3.41 11.02 -7.96
N ARG A 22 2.74 11.41 -6.87
CA ARG A 22 3.36 11.48 -5.55
C ARG A 22 3.61 10.07 -5.00
N LEU A 23 2.74 9.11 -5.34
CA LEU A 23 2.98 7.68 -5.16
C LEU A 23 4.25 7.22 -5.91
N LYS A 24 4.40 7.52 -7.20
CA LYS A 24 5.62 7.17 -7.97
C LYS A 24 6.88 7.71 -7.30
N THR A 25 6.82 8.94 -6.81
CA THR A 25 7.96 9.57 -6.13
C THR A 25 8.29 8.88 -4.81
N ALA A 26 7.28 8.52 -4.02
CA ALA A 26 7.46 7.78 -2.77
C ALA A 26 8.00 6.36 -3.02
N LEU A 27 7.51 5.67 -4.05
CA LEU A 27 8.04 4.37 -4.47
C LEU A 27 9.49 4.46 -4.89
N LYS A 28 9.86 5.48 -5.68
CA LYS A 28 11.25 5.72 -6.09
C LYS A 28 12.15 5.99 -4.88
N ARG A 29 11.69 6.78 -3.91
CA ARG A 29 12.42 7.04 -2.65
C ARG A 29 12.57 5.78 -1.80
N ALA A 30 11.51 4.98 -1.68
CA ALA A 30 11.55 3.71 -0.95
C ALA A 30 12.54 2.73 -1.60
N LYS A 31 12.55 2.66 -2.94
CA LYS A 31 13.51 1.86 -3.70
C LYS A 31 14.96 2.31 -3.45
N ASP A 32 15.21 3.61 -3.53
CA ASP A 32 16.54 4.20 -3.34
C ASP A 32 17.05 3.98 -1.90
N ALA A 33 16.15 4.06 -0.93
CA ALA A 33 16.43 3.75 0.47
C ALA A 33 16.47 2.24 0.79
N ASN A 34 16.32 1.36 -0.21
CA ASN A 34 16.22 -0.09 -0.06
C ASN A 34 15.14 -0.53 0.96
N GLY A 35 14.08 0.28 1.08
CA GLY A 35 13.00 0.12 2.04
C GLY A 35 11.83 -0.71 1.49
N ALA A 36 10.91 -1.07 2.39
CA ALA A 36 9.68 -1.76 2.04
C ALA A 36 8.48 -0.81 2.07
N VAL A 37 7.52 -1.05 1.19
CA VAL A 37 6.25 -0.32 1.11
C VAL A 37 5.21 -1.09 1.90
N TRP A 38 4.64 -0.46 2.92
CA TRP A 38 3.52 -1.06 3.65
C TRP A 38 2.21 -0.61 3.03
N TYR A 39 1.35 -1.56 2.69
CA TYR A 39 0.09 -1.34 2.00
C TYR A 39 -1.08 -1.83 2.85
N TYR A 40 -1.97 -0.92 3.23
CA TYR A 40 -3.25 -1.25 3.85
C TYR A 40 -4.39 -0.87 2.90
N ARG A 41 -5.40 -1.73 2.77
CA ARG A 41 -6.66 -1.42 2.09
C ARG A 41 -7.84 -1.57 3.04
N GLU A 42 -8.60 -0.50 3.23
CA GLU A 42 -9.89 -0.59 3.94
C GLU A 42 -10.89 -1.33 3.06
N ASN A 43 -11.69 -2.21 3.65
CA ASN A 43 -12.65 -3.08 2.95
C ASN A 43 -12.01 -3.96 1.86
N GLY A 44 -10.95 -4.69 2.23
CA GLY A 44 -10.26 -5.62 1.33
C GLY A 44 -11.06 -6.83 0.84
N GLN A 45 -12.36 -6.90 1.13
CA GLN A 45 -13.28 -7.89 0.57
C GLN A 45 -14.12 -7.36 -0.58
N GLN A 46 -14.14 -6.04 -0.81
CA GLN A 46 -14.80 -5.45 -1.96
C GLN A 46 -13.84 -5.36 -3.16
N GLU A 47 -14.43 -5.44 -4.35
CA GLU A 47 -13.71 -5.34 -5.61
C GLU A 47 -12.87 -4.06 -5.63
N ALA A 48 -11.58 -4.20 -5.92
CA ALA A 48 -10.67 -3.08 -5.88
C ALA A 48 -11.15 -2.04 -6.91
N PRO A 49 -11.37 -0.77 -6.51
CA PRO A 49 -11.68 0.26 -7.49
C PRO A 49 -10.55 0.32 -8.51
N PRO A 50 -10.82 0.62 -9.79
CA PRO A 50 -9.81 0.56 -10.86
C PRO A 50 -8.56 1.40 -10.56
N ARG A 51 -8.69 2.44 -9.72
CA ARG A 51 -7.58 3.25 -9.22
C ARG A 51 -6.63 2.47 -8.28
N ALA A 52 -7.14 1.58 -7.43
CA ALA A 52 -6.34 0.74 -6.55
C ALA A 52 -5.59 -0.37 -7.32
N ILE A 53 -6.19 -0.91 -8.38
CA ILE A 53 -5.50 -1.83 -9.30
C ILE A 53 -4.30 -1.14 -9.95
N GLN A 54 -4.48 0.08 -10.45
CA GLN A 54 -3.37 0.88 -11.02
C GLN A 54 -2.26 1.16 -10.00
N VAL A 55 -2.61 1.40 -8.74
CA VAL A 55 -1.64 1.58 -7.65
C VAL A 55 -0.82 0.31 -7.44
N ILE A 56 -1.47 -0.85 -7.33
CA ILE A 56 -0.77 -2.14 -7.14
C ILE A 56 0.11 -2.44 -8.34
N GLN A 57 -0.39 -2.28 -9.56
CA GLN A 57 0.37 -2.48 -10.80
C GLN A 57 1.63 -1.61 -10.80
N LEU A 58 1.49 -0.32 -10.45
CA LEU A 58 2.60 0.61 -10.39
C LEU A 58 3.65 0.22 -9.34
N VAL A 59 3.22 -0.30 -8.20
CA VAL A 59 4.13 -0.75 -7.14
C VAL A 59 4.91 -1.99 -7.61
N ILE A 60 4.22 -2.93 -8.26
CA ILE A 60 4.84 -4.12 -8.88
C ILE A 60 5.85 -3.69 -9.96
N ASP A 61 5.47 -2.79 -10.87
CA ASP A 61 6.34 -2.26 -11.93
C ASP A 61 7.55 -1.51 -11.36
N SER A 62 7.41 -0.89 -10.18
CA SER A 62 8.52 -0.21 -9.51
C SER A 62 9.54 -1.19 -8.91
N GLY A 63 9.14 -2.46 -8.69
CA GLY A 63 9.98 -3.52 -8.12
C GLY A 63 10.34 -3.29 -6.66
N VAL A 64 9.49 -2.58 -5.91
CA VAL A 64 9.72 -2.30 -4.48
C VAL A 64 9.09 -3.41 -3.64
N PRO A 65 9.75 -3.92 -2.59
CA PRO A 65 9.15 -4.90 -1.69
C PRO A 65 7.86 -4.34 -1.07
N VAL A 66 6.74 -5.06 -1.19
CA VAL A 66 5.45 -4.65 -0.61
C VAL A 66 5.08 -5.60 0.51
N SER A 67 4.75 -5.03 1.67
CA SER A 67 4.17 -5.73 2.80
C SER A 67 2.71 -5.30 2.92
N MET A 68 1.78 -6.21 2.65
CA MET A 68 0.37 -5.94 2.86
C MET A 68 0.05 -6.02 4.35
N SER A 69 -0.91 -5.23 4.81
CA SER A 69 -1.44 -5.26 6.19
C SER A 69 -2.96 -5.27 6.12
N SER A 70 -3.60 -5.98 7.04
CA SER A 70 -5.06 -6.02 7.18
C SER A 70 -5.61 -4.97 8.14
N LYS A 71 -4.74 -4.22 8.82
CA LYS A 71 -5.12 -3.18 9.77
C LYS A 71 -4.60 -1.80 9.36
N PRO A 72 -5.35 -0.73 9.65
CA PRO A 72 -4.94 0.64 9.32
C PRO A 72 -3.74 1.14 10.15
N ASP A 73 -3.44 0.47 11.27
CA ASP A 73 -2.33 0.78 12.16
C ASP A 73 -1.02 0.05 11.79
N PHE A 74 -1.05 -0.80 10.74
CA PHE A 74 0.10 -1.58 10.29
C PHE A 74 0.70 -2.51 11.36
N SER A 75 -0.07 -2.79 12.41
CA SER A 75 0.31 -3.72 13.49
C SER A 75 0.34 -5.17 13.03
N ASP A 76 -0.05 -5.45 11.79
CA ASP A 76 0.01 -6.75 11.16
C ASP A 76 0.65 -6.72 9.77
N TYR A 77 0.97 -7.88 9.26
CA TYR A 77 1.33 -8.11 7.87
C TYR A 77 0.64 -9.35 7.33
N ILE A 78 0.24 -9.30 6.06
CA ILE A 78 -0.27 -10.44 5.31
C ILE A 78 0.91 -11.17 4.69
N ASP A 79 1.02 -12.47 4.94
CA ASP A 79 2.02 -13.32 4.31
C ASP A 79 1.62 -13.76 2.89
N GLY A 80 2.48 -14.53 2.23
CA GLY A 80 2.20 -15.06 0.89
C GLY A 80 1.05 -16.07 0.83
N GLN A 81 0.52 -16.52 1.97
CA GLN A 81 -0.63 -17.40 2.09
C GLN A 81 -1.93 -16.61 2.33
N GLY A 82 -1.85 -15.28 2.41
CA GLY A 82 -3.00 -14.42 2.71
C GLY A 82 -3.36 -14.37 4.20
N LEU A 83 -2.51 -14.90 5.09
CA LEU A 83 -2.74 -14.91 6.54
C LEU A 83 -2.15 -13.64 7.18
N SER A 84 -2.93 -13.02 8.06
CA SER A 84 -2.48 -11.88 8.86
C SER A 84 -1.67 -12.35 10.06
N HIS A 85 -0.46 -11.81 10.21
CA HIS A 85 0.46 -12.04 11.32
C HIS A 85 0.76 -10.72 12.03
N PRO A 86 0.89 -10.70 13.37
CA PRO A 86 1.30 -9.51 14.09
C PRO A 86 2.73 -9.09 13.69
N ARG A 87 2.92 -7.79 13.46
CA ARG A 87 4.23 -7.17 13.26
C ARG A 87 4.81 -6.85 14.64
N GLN A 88 5.84 -7.59 15.06
CA GLN A 88 6.57 -7.33 16.31
C GLN A 88 7.67 -6.28 16.12
#